data_AF-A0A526Q751-F1
#
_entry.id   AF-A0A526Q751-F1
#
_cell.length_a   1.000
_cell.length_b   1.000
_cell.length_c   1.000
_cell.angle_alpha   90.00
_cell.angle_beta   90.00
_cell.angle_gamma   90.00
#
_symmetry.space_group_name_H-M   'P 1'
#
loop_
_entity.id
_entity.type
_entity.pdbx_description
1 polymer ?
#
loop_
_entity_poly.entity_id
_entity_poly.type
_entity_poly.pdbx_seq_one_letter_code
_entity_poly.pdbx_strand_id
1 'polypeptide(L)'
;MAQARSRTSRIRLGIAEHLTGIIASLLFLAPIVWTVLSAFKPSQEARLPPLPPWPTTGFSVENYGTLNTFGDGLWLPAQNSIYVSVMTVVFSVIVSVLAGYGFSRFRFPFKDMLFVVI
;
A
#
# COMPACT_ATOMS: atom_id res chain seq x y z
N MET A 1 1.29 -41.59 -6.47
CA MET A 1 1.93 -42.04 -5.23
C MET A 1 2.10 -40.83 -4.31
N ALA A 2 1.07 -40.51 -3.54
CA ALA A 2 1.03 -39.33 -2.69
C ALA A 2 1.73 -39.64 -1.36
N GLN A 3 2.87 -38.99 -1.15
CA GLN A 3 3.67 -39.13 0.07
C GLN A 3 2.82 -38.86 1.31
N ALA A 4 2.69 -39.88 2.16
CA ALA A 4 2.29 -39.72 3.55
C ALA A 4 3.39 -38.94 4.30
N ARG A 5 3.49 -37.62 4.07
CA ARG A 5 4.35 -36.74 4.86
C ARG A 5 3.96 -36.90 6.32
N SER A 6 4.90 -37.34 7.15
CA SER A 6 4.72 -37.58 8.58
C SER A 6 4.09 -36.34 9.23
N ARG A 7 3.22 -36.56 10.22
CA ARG A 7 2.50 -35.50 10.95
C ARG A 7 3.45 -34.37 11.40
N THR A 8 4.66 -34.73 11.80
CA THR A 8 5.74 -33.80 12.21
C THR A 8 6.25 -32.91 11.07
N SER A 9 6.39 -33.44 9.84
CA SER A 9 6.79 -32.67 8.66
C SER A 9 5.74 -31.62 8.28
N ARG A 10 4.44 -31.95 8.41
CA ARG A 10 3.34 -31.01 8.15
C ARG A 10 3.28 -29.89 9.18
N ILE A 11 3.51 -30.21 10.46
CA ILE A 11 3.53 -29.21 11.55
C ILE A 11 4.73 -28.26 11.40
N ARG A 12 5.93 -28.78 11.10
CA ARG A 12 7.13 -27.95 10.88
C ARG A 12 6.98 -27.02 9.67
N LEU A 13 6.38 -27.50 8.58
CA LEU A 13 6.11 -26.68 7.41
C LEU A 13 5.11 -25.57 7.73
N GLY A 14 4.02 -25.89 8.44
CA GLY A 14 3.06 -24.88 8.89
C GLY A 14 3.70 -23.82 9.78
N ILE A 15 4.52 -24.21 10.76
CA ILE A 15 5.24 -23.25 11.62
C ILE A 15 6.17 -22.36 10.79
N ALA A 16 6.91 -22.92 9.82
CA ALA A 16 7.80 -22.15 8.95
C ALA A 16 7.04 -21.14 8.07
N GLU A 17 5.89 -21.54 7.51
CA GLU A 17 5.00 -20.66 6.73
C GLU A 17 4.48 -19.49 7.58
N HIS A 18 4.00 -19.78 8.80
CA HIS A 18 3.49 -18.74 9.70
C HIS A 18 4.60 -17.80 10.16
N LEU A 19 5.78 -18.32 10.50
CA LEU A 19 6.93 -17.50 10.87
C LEU A 19 7.38 -16.59 9.71
N THR A 20 7.42 -17.14 8.49
CA THR A 20 7.77 -16.36 7.30
C THR A 20 6.76 -15.24 7.07
N GLY A 21 5.46 -15.55 7.20
CA GLY A 21 4.39 -14.55 7.12
C GLY A 21 4.52 -13.46 8.18
N ILE A 22 4.75 -13.82 9.44
CA ILE A 22 4.94 -12.87 10.55
C ILE A 22 6.14 -11.95 10.29
N ILE A 23 7.29 -12.52 9.92
CA ILE A 23 8.51 -11.74 9.64
C ILE A 23 8.27 -10.78 8.47
N ALA A 24 7.68 -11.26 7.38
CA ALA A 24 7.33 -10.42 6.25
C ALA A 24 6.38 -9.29 6.67
N SER A 25 5.30 -9.60 7.38
CA SER A 25 4.36 -8.59 7.87
C SER A 25 5.03 -7.54 8.75
N LEU A 26 5.90 -7.94 9.69
CA LEU A 26 6.63 -6.99 10.54
C LEU A 26 7.54 -6.08 9.71
N LEU A 27 8.21 -6.62 8.68
CA LEU A 27 9.07 -5.85 7.80
C LEU A 27 8.29 -4.81 6.99
N PHE A 28 7.11 -5.16 6.47
CA PHE A 28 6.24 -4.23 5.74
C PHE A 28 5.52 -3.23 6.65
N LEU A 29 5.20 -3.61 7.90
CA LEU A 29 4.54 -2.73 8.87
C LEU A 29 5.51 -1.75 9.53
N ALA A 30 6.80 -2.10 9.68
CA ALA A 30 7.80 -1.24 10.30
C ALA A 30 7.82 0.21 9.76
N PRO A 31 7.86 0.47 8.43
CA PRO A 31 7.83 1.84 7.91
C PRO A 31 6.49 2.54 8.18
N ILE A 32 5.37 1.81 8.18
CA ILE A 32 4.04 2.38 8.48
C ILE A 32 3.98 2.82 9.95
N VAL A 33 4.47 1.97 10.86
CA VAL A 33 4.55 2.32 12.28
C VAL A 33 5.44 3.55 12.48
N TRP A 34 6.58 3.61 11.77
CA TRP A 34 7.48 4.75 11.82
C TRP A 34 6.82 6.06 11.35
N THR A 35 6.07 6.05 10.24
CA THR A 35 5.40 7.25 9.74
C THR A 35 4.30 7.72 10.67
N VAL A 36 3.53 6.79 11.25
CA VAL A 36 2.50 7.11 12.26
C VAL A 36 3.14 7.73 13.49
N LEU A 37 4.18 7.11 14.06
CA LEU A 37 4.88 7.67 15.23
C LEU A 37 5.49 9.04 14.94
N SER A 38 6.02 9.24 13.73
CA SER A 38 6.61 10.51 13.32
C SER A 38 5.57 11.62 13.13
N ALA A 39 4.34 11.30 12.73
CA ALA A 39 3.25 12.27 12.63
C ALA A 39 2.89 12.91 13.98
N PHE A 40 3.13 12.21 15.09
CA PHE A 40 2.85 12.69 16.45
C PHE A 40 4.07 13.30 17.17
N LYS A 41 5.23 13.43 16.50
CA LYS A 41 6.42 14.06 17.11
C LYS A 41 6.28 15.58 17.10
N PRO A 42 6.73 16.29 18.15
CA PRO A 42 6.84 17.75 18.11
C PRO A 42 7.72 18.23 16.94
N SER A 43 7.34 19.35 16.32
CA SER A 43 7.99 19.93 15.13
C SER A 43 9.51 20.13 15.27
N GLN A 44 9.98 20.41 16.50
CA GLN A 44 11.39 20.61 16.82
C GLN A 44 12.18 19.29 16.85
N GLU A 45 11.58 18.23 17.40
CA GLU A 45 12.17 16.88 17.46
C GLU A 45 12.21 16.23 16.07
N ALA A 46 11.22 16.51 15.22
CA ALA A 46 11.19 16.02 13.84
C ALA A 46 12.27 16.61 12.92
N ARG A 47 12.95 17.69 13.33
CA ARG A 47 13.95 18.41 12.51
C ARG A 47 15.39 18.23 12.97
N LEU A 48 15.62 17.66 14.16
CA LEU A 48 16.96 17.54 14.76
C LEU A 48 17.41 16.07 14.80
N PRO A 49 18.61 15.73 14.32
CA PRO A 49 19.20 14.41 14.53
C PRO A 49 19.63 14.24 16.01
N PRO A 50 19.52 13.04 16.60
CA PRO A 50 19.00 11.80 16.04
C PRO A 50 17.47 11.81 15.92
N LEU A 51 16.93 11.14 14.90
CA LEU A 51 15.49 10.90 14.73
C LEU A 51 15.14 9.56 15.41
N PRO A 52 14.77 9.53 16.70
CA PRO A 52 14.39 8.29 17.37
C PRO A 52 13.16 7.68 16.68
N PRO A 53 12.95 6.34 16.73
CA PRO A 53 11.77 5.72 16.13
C PRO A 53 10.47 6.14 16.80
N TRP A 54 10.54 6.55 18.07
CA TRP A 54 9.42 6.95 18.92
C TRP A 54 9.56 8.42 19.36
N PRO A 55 8.46 9.10 19.74
CA PRO A 55 8.54 10.42 20.34
C PRO A 55 9.26 10.37 21.69
N THR A 56 10.30 11.18 21.87
CA THR A 56 11.09 11.24 23.11
C THR A 56 10.69 12.40 24.02
N THR A 57 10.18 13.49 23.43
CA THR A 57 9.80 14.70 24.18
C THR A 57 8.29 14.82 24.48
N GLY A 58 7.49 13.87 23.99
CA GLY A 58 6.04 13.79 24.23
C GLY A 58 5.22 13.60 22.95
N PHE A 59 3.91 13.39 23.09
CA PHE A 59 2.97 13.32 21.97
C PHE A 59 2.46 14.73 21.62
N SER A 60 2.55 15.13 20.35
CA SER A 60 2.03 16.40 19.84
C SER A 60 1.11 16.20 18.65
N VAL A 61 0.05 17.01 18.58
CA VAL A 61 -0.88 17.10 17.45
C VAL A 61 -0.73 18.42 16.67
N GLU A 62 0.27 19.23 17.03
CA GLU A 62 0.53 20.54 16.42
C GLU A 62 0.71 20.43 14.89
N ASN A 63 1.36 19.36 14.43
CA ASN A 63 1.58 19.08 13.01
C ASN A 63 0.27 19.11 12.20
N TYR A 64 -0.83 18.60 12.76
CA TYR A 64 -2.14 18.61 12.08
C TYR A 64 -2.74 20.01 11.97
N GLY A 65 -2.52 20.87 12.98
CA GLY A 65 -2.89 22.28 12.91
C GLY A 65 -2.07 23.04 11.88
N THR A 66 -0.76 22.80 11.85
CA THR A 66 0.15 23.42 10.88
C THR A 66 -0.16 23.01 9.45
N LEU A 67 -0.58 21.75 9.21
CA LEU A 67 -0.97 21.26 7.88
C LEU A 67 -2.12 22.05 7.23
N ASN A 68 -3.03 22.59 8.04
CA ASN A 68 -4.15 23.39 7.51
C ASN A 68 -3.72 24.83 7.16
N THR A 69 -2.69 25.35 7.81
CA THR A 69 -2.19 26.73 7.62
C THR A 69 -0.99 26.83 6.67
N PHE A 70 -0.38 25.69 6.32
CA PHE A 70 0.82 25.64 5.49
C PHE A 70 0.44 25.49 4.00
N GLY A 71 0.92 26.41 3.15
CA GLY A 71 0.60 26.42 1.72
C GLY A 71 -0.89 26.63 1.44
N ASP A 72 -1.45 25.89 0.48
CA ASP A 72 -2.88 25.89 0.16
C ASP A 72 -3.74 25.06 1.14
N GLY A 73 -3.14 24.64 2.27
CA GLY A 73 -3.74 23.75 3.25
C GLY A 73 -3.81 22.29 2.79
N LEU A 74 -4.25 21.41 3.69
CA LEU A 74 -4.35 19.96 3.43
C LEU A 74 -5.50 19.60 2.48
N TRP A 75 -6.58 20.38 2.50
CA TRP A 75 -7.84 19.99 1.86
C TRP A 75 -7.78 20.07 0.33
N LEU A 76 -7.16 21.11 -0.22
CA LEU A 76 -7.03 21.28 -1.67
C LEU A 76 -6.27 20.13 -2.35
N PRO A 77 -5.03 19.78 -1.95
CA PRO A 77 -4.31 18.64 -2.54
C PRO A 77 -5.00 17.30 -2.28
N ALA A 78 -5.68 17.13 -1.15
CA ALA A 78 -6.46 15.93 -0.86
C ALA A 78 -7.64 15.78 -1.85
N GLN A 79 -8.40 16.84 -2.09
CA GLN A 79 -9.50 16.84 -3.06
C GLN A 79 -9.00 16.60 -4.49
N ASN A 80 -7.89 17.24 -4.89
CA ASN A 80 -7.29 17.01 -6.20
C ASN A 80 -6.90 15.54 -6.39
N SER A 81 -6.30 14.92 -5.37
CA SER A 81 -5.90 13.51 -5.42
C SER A 81 -7.10 12.58 -5.53
N ILE A 82 -8.16 12.84 -4.75
CA ILE A 82 -9.40 12.08 -4.82
C ILE A 82 -10.02 12.21 -6.21
N TYR A 83 -10.17 13.44 -6.73
CA TYR A 83 -10.76 13.70 -8.03
C TYR A 83 -10.00 12.98 -9.15
N VAL A 84 -8.67 13.14 -9.19
CA VAL A 84 -7.84 12.48 -10.22
C VAL A 84 -7.92 10.97 -10.10
N SER A 85 -7.79 10.40 -8.90
CA SER A 85 -7.86 8.95 -8.69
C SER A 85 -9.20 8.35 -9.13
N VAL A 86 -10.32 8.99 -8.79
CA VAL A 86 -11.66 8.53 -9.15
C VAL A 86 -11.87 8.59 -10.66
N MET A 87 -11.49 9.71 -11.29
CA MET A 87 -11.57 9.85 -12.74
C MET A 87 -10.73 8.79 -13.43
N THR A 88 -9.47 8.60 -13.02
CA THR A 88 -8.60 7.56 -13.56
C THR A 88 -9.23 6.18 -13.44
N VAL A 89 -9.75 5.79 -12.26
CA VAL A 89 -10.39 4.48 -12.06
C VAL A 89 -11.61 4.33 -12.97
N VAL A 90 -12.49 5.32 -13.05
CA VAL A 90 -13.70 5.26 -13.89
C VAL A 90 -13.32 5.06 -15.36
N PHE A 91 -12.43 5.89 -15.89
CA PHE A 91 -12.01 5.78 -17.29
C PHE A 91 -11.27 4.47 -17.56
N SER A 92 -10.36 4.06 -16.67
CA SER A 92 -9.64 2.79 -16.79
C SER A 92 -10.62 1.61 -16.80
N VAL A 93 -11.58 1.56 -15.89
CA VAL A 93 -12.58 0.47 -15.86
C VAL A 93 -13.41 0.44 -17.13
N ILE A 94 -13.91 1.59 -17.60
CA ILE A 94 -14.70 1.64 -18.85
C ILE A 94 -13.88 1.07 -20.01
N VAL A 95 -12.64 1.53 -20.18
CA VAL A 95 -11.76 1.08 -21.27
C VAL A 95 -11.41 -0.40 -21.12
N SER A 96 -11.03 -0.84 -19.91
CA SER A 96 -10.68 -2.23 -19.63
C SER A 96 -11.86 -3.19 -19.82
N VAL A 97 -13.08 -2.78 -19.47
CA VAL A 97 -14.29 -3.58 -19.68
C VAL A 97 -14.62 -3.69 -21.16
N LEU A 98 -14.55 -2.60 -21.92
CA LEU A 98 -14.78 -2.63 -23.37
C LEU A 98 -13.72 -3.49 -24.09
N ALA A 99 -12.45 -3.33 -23.73
CA ALA A 99 -11.36 -4.16 -24.24
C ALA A 99 -11.59 -5.65 -23.88
N GLY A 100 -11.80 -5.95 -22.60
CA GLY A 100 -12.04 -7.30 -22.11
C GLY A 100 -13.26 -7.95 -22.75
N TYR A 101 -14.36 -7.21 -22.97
CA TYR A 101 -15.51 -7.69 -23.70
C TYR A 101 -15.17 -8.02 -25.16
N GLY A 102 -14.43 -7.13 -25.83
CA GLY A 102 -13.86 -7.34 -27.16
C GLY A 102 -13.09 -8.65 -27.28
N PHE A 103 -12.12 -8.86 -26.38
CA PHE A 103 -11.32 -10.09 -26.31
C PHE A 103 -12.15 -11.33 -25.94
N SER A 104 -13.17 -11.22 -25.09
CA SER A 104 -13.96 -12.37 -24.67
C SER A 104 -14.95 -12.86 -25.74
N ARG A 105 -15.62 -11.94 -26.45
CA ARG A 105 -16.75 -12.29 -27.32
C ARG A 105 -16.39 -12.37 -28.80
N PHE A 106 -15.46 -11.56 -29.28
CA PHE A 106 -15.13 -11.49 -30.70
C PHE A 106 -13.89 -12.32 -31.07
N ARG A 107 -13.88 -12.80 -32.32
CA ARG A 107 -12.72 -13.41 -32.97
C ARG A 107 -12.23 -12.44 -34.04
N PHE A 108 -11.06 -11.86 -33.84
CA PHE A 108 -10.45 -10.88 -34.75
C PHE A 108 -8.98 -11.24 -35.00
N PRO A 109 -8.40 -10.88 -36.16
CA PRO A 109 -7.00 -11.16 -36.44
C PRO A 109 -6.08 -10.45 -35.44
N PHE A 110 -4.96 -11.09 -35.08
CA PHE A 110 -3.98 -10.62 -34.08
C PHE A 110 -4.44 -10.60 -32.61
N LYS A 111 -5.59 -11.18 -32.29
CA LYS A 111 -6.11 -11.28 -30.91
C LYS A 111 -5.09 -11.85 -29.93
N ASP A 112 -4.43 -12.97 -30.25
CA ASP A 112 -3.50 -13.62 -29.32
C ASP A 112 -2.23 -12.78 -29.09
N MET A 113 -1.75 -12.08 -30.13
CA MET A 113 -0.62 -11.17 -30.01
C MET A 113 -0.98 -9.96 -29.14
N LEU A 114 -2.15 -9.36 -29.37
CA LEU A 114 -2.62 -8.22 -28.59
C LEU A 114 -2.92 -8.60 -27.13
N PHE A 115 -3.35 -9.85 -26.86
CA PHE A 115 -3.59 -10.34 -25.51
C PHE A 115 -2.30 -10.49 -24.68
N VAL A 116 -1.16 -10.79 -25.31
CA VAL A 116 0.14 -10.89 -24.62
C VAL A 116 0.75 -9.50 -24.33
N VAL A 117 0.39 -8.49 -25.11
CA VAL A 117 0.95 -7.13 -24.99
C VAL A 117 0.28 -6.30 -23.90
N ILE A 118 -1.00 -6.55 -23.62
CA ILE A 118 -1.77 -5.88 -22.54
C ILE A 118 -1.53 -6.56 -21.18
#